data_AF-A0A968UX56-F1
#
_entry.id   AF-A0A968UX56-F1
#
_cell.length_a   1.000
_cell.length_b   1.000
_cell.length_c   1.000
_cell.angle_alpha   90.00
_cell.angle_beta   90.00
_cell.angle_gamma   90.00
#
_symmetry.space_group_name_H-M   'P 1'
#
loop_
_entity.id
_entity.type
_entity.pdbx_description
1 polymer ?
#
loop_
_entity_poly.entity_id
_entity_poly.type
_entity_poly.pdbx_seq_one_letter_code
_entity_poly.pdbx_strand_id
1 'polypeptide(L)'
;MNIDSSRLNPRQEALVSAFQYLIGNADWSTTLSRNVKLIQPYDTTAKVIVVPYDFDFSGLVDAPYAVPDNSLGLKSVRERAFLGIHENVEVLSPIKRYLESKKDEMYAVINDCKSLSKPTKVAMITYLETFYSPDATSPALHHAFK
;
A
#
# COMPACT_ATOMS: atom_id res chain seq x y z
N MET A 1 2.02 21.35 -3.29
CA MET A 1 1.70 21.52 -4.73
C MET A 1 0.56 20.55 -5.02
N ASN A 2 -0.60 21.02 -5.44
CA ASN A 2 -1.72 20.13 -5.79
C ASN A 2 -1.52 19.68 -7.24
N ILE A 3 -1.26 18.38 -7.47
CA ILE A 3 -1.12 17.84 -8.83
C ILE A 3 -2.50 17.53 -9.40
N ASP A 4 -2.75 17.95 -10.64
CA ASP A 4 -3.91 17.50 -11.40
C ASP A 4 -3.78 15.99 -11.63
N SER A 5 -4.76 15.22 -11.17
CA SER A 5 -4.79 13.75 -11.29
C SER A 5 -4.69 13.29 -12.75
N SER A 6 -5.14 14.12 -13.71
CA SER A 6 -5.03 13.84 -15.14
C SER A 6 -3.58 13.70 -15.62
N ARG A 7 -2.61 14.27 -14.89
CA ARG A 7 -1.18 14.21 -15.22
C ARG A 7 -0.50 12.94 -14.72
N LEU A 8 -1.12 12.22 -13.80
CA LEU A 8 -0.58 10.99 -13.23
C LEU A 8 -0.72 9.84 -14.22
N ASN A 9 0.20 8.90 -14.14
CA ASN A 9 0.04 7.62 -14.81
C ASN A 9 -0.96 6.79 -13.99
N PRO A 10 -2.17 6.49 -14.52
CA PRO A 10 -3.24 5.90 -13.73
C PRO A 10 -2.88 4.48 -13.25
N ARG A 11 -2.21 3.68 -14.09
CA ARG A 11 -1.81 2.32 -13.71
C ARG A 11 -0.71 2.32 -12.67
N GLN A 12 0.25 3.23 -12.80
CA GLN A 12 1.37 3.31 -11.89
C GLN A 12 0.94 3.85 -10.52
N GLU A 13 0.09 4.87 -10.49
CA GLU A 13 -0.49 5.39 -9.25
C GLU A 13 -1.35 4.32 -8.56
N ALA A 14 -2.25 3.66 -9.29
CA ALA A 14 -3.07 2.60 -8.71
C ALA A 14 -2.23 1.43 -8.17
N LEU A 15 -1.09 1.10 -8.81
CA LEU A 15 -0.17 0.07 -8.30
C LEU A 15 0.45 0.49 -6.97
N VAL A 16 0.89 1.75 -6.86
CA VAL A 16 1.43 2.31 -5.62
C VAL A 16 0.37 2.31 -4.52
N SER A 17 -0.84 2.73 -4.83
CA SER A 17 -1.96 2.79 -3.88
C SER A 17 -2.36 1.40 -3.39
N ALA A 18 -2.41 0.42 -4.29
CA ALA A 18 -2.66 -0.98 -3.97
C ALA A 18 -1.53 -1.59 -3.12
N PHE A 19 -0.27 -1.24 -3.41
CA PHE A 19 0.88 -1.67 -2.60
C PHE A 19 0.85 -1.06 -1.19
N GLN A 20 0.58 0.24 -1.07
CA GLN A 20 0.43 0.90 0.23
C GLN A 20 -0.72 0.28 1.03
N TYR A 21 -1.84 -0.05 0.38
CA TYR A 21 -2.94 -0.78 1.00
C TYR A 21 -2.52 -2.18 1.47
N LEU A 22 -1.84 -2.95 0.64
CA LEU A 22 -1.34 -4.30 0.96
C LEU A 22 -0.53 -4.30 2.27
N ILE A 23 0.41 -3.35 2.41
CA ILE A 23 1.24 -3.21 3.61
C ILE A 23 0.56 -2.45 4.75
N GLY A 24 -0.67 -1.96 4.55
CA GLY A 24 -1.43 -1.21 5.55
C GLY A 24 -0.84 0.16 5.89
N ASN A 25 -0.30 0.85 4.90
CA ASN A 25 0.20 2.20 5.07
C ASN A 25 -0.89 3.23 4.76
N ALA A 26 -1.38 3.91 5.80
CA ALA A 26 -2.28 5.05 5.69
C ALA A 26 -1.54 6.40 5.74
N ASP A 27 -0.22 6.40 5.93
CA ASP A 27 0.59 7.59 6.14
C ASP A 27 1.15 8.17 4.84
N TRP A 28 0.32 8.40 3.83
CA TRP A 28 0.77 8.93 2.54
C TRP A 28 -0.35 9.66 1.80
N SER A 29 0.03 10.50 0.83
CA SER A 29 -0.95 11.19 -0.01
C SER A 29 -0.30 11.71 -1.30
N THR A 30 -0.84 11.29 -2.45
CA THR A 30 -0.46 11.84 -3.76
C THR A 30 -0.82 13.31 -3.89
N THR A 31 -2.01 13.70 -3.43
CA THR A 31 -2.52 15.09 -3.55
C THR A 31 -1.74 16.05 -2.67
N LEU A 32 -1.42 15.65 -1.43
CA LEU A 32 -0.62 16.45 -0.50
C LEU A 32 0.89 16.28 -0.68
N SER A 33 1.34 15.37 -1.56
CA SER A 33 2.74 14.98 -1.72
C SER A 33 3.40 14.54 -0.40
N ARG A 34 2.64 13.81 0.43
CA ARG A 34 3.10 13.26 1.70
C ARG A 34 3.62 11.84 1.48
N ASN A 35 4.86 11.58 1.89
CA ASN A 35 5.52 10.27 1.78
C ASN A 35 5.52 9.67 0.36
N VAL A 36 5.51 10.56 -0.63
CA VAL A 36 5.64 10.23 -2.05
C VAL A 36 6.44 11.31 -2.77
N LYS A 37 7.19 10.92 -3.80
CA LYS A 37 7.76 11.83 -4.80
C LYS A 37 7.00 11.71 -6.10
N LEU A 38 6.68 12.85 -6.70
CA LEU A 38 6.09 12.91 -8.03
C LEU A 38 7.22 13.16 -9.04
N ILE A 39 7.46 12.19 -9.92
CA ILE A 39 8.55 12.24 -10.89
C ILE A 39 7.95 12.38 -12.29
N GLN A 40 8.30 13.47 -12.96
CA GLN A 40 8.07 13.63 -14.39
C GLN A 40 9.23 12.93 -15.13
N PRO A 41 8.96 11.92 -15.97
CA PRO A 41 10.01 11.33 -16.80
C PRO A 41 10.65 12.36 -17.75
N TYR A 42 11.88 12.08 -18.20
CA TYR A 42 12.59 12.93 -19.16
C TYR A 42 11.81 13.14 -20.46
N ASP A 43 11.12 12.10 -20.93
CA ASP A 43 10.07 12.27 -21.93
C ASP A 43 8.88 12.98 -21.27
N THR A 44 8.79 14.29 -21.51
CA THR A 44 7.76 15.16 -20.92
C THR A 44 6.36 14.87 -21.44
N THR A 45 6.21 14.05 -22.50
CA THR A 45 4.91 13.55 -22.95
C THR A 45 4.39 12.41 -22.09
N ALA A 46 5.29 11.71 -21.38
CA ALA A 46 4.92 10.67 -20.45
C ALA A 46 4.21 11.25 -19.22
N LYS A 47 3.30 10.46 -18.66
CA LYS A 47 2.58 10.81 -17.43
C LYS A 47 3.51 10.74 -16.21
N VAL A 48 3.22 11.55 -15.20
CA VAL A 48 3.94 11.60 -13.93
C VAL A 48 3.79 10.28 -13.19
N ILE A 49 4.87 9.77 -12.61
CA ILE A 49 4.88 8.58 -11.75
C ILE A 49 5.01 8.97 -10.28
N VAL A 50 4.39 8.18 -9.41
CA VAL A 50 4.40 8.32 -7.95
C VAL A 50 5.42 7.34 -7.39
N VAL A 51 6.37 7.82 -6.60
CA VAL A 51 7.35 6.96 -5.93
C VAL A 51 7.13 7.06 -4.43
N PRO A 52 6.59 6.03 -3.76
CA PRO A 52 6.38 6.05 -2.32
C PRO A 52 7.70 5.90 -1.57
N TYR A 53 7.79 6.51 -0.40
CA TYR A 53 8.87 6.36 0.57
C TYR A 53 8.29 6.49 1.97
N ASP A 54 9.08 6.20 3.00
CA ASP A 54 8.66 6.23 4.41
C ASP A 54 7.52 5.23 4.73
N PHE A 55 7.89 4.03 5.16
CA PHE A 55 6.97 2.90 5.38
C PHE A 55 6.88 2.49 6.86
N ASP A 56 7.52 3.21 7.75
CA ASP A 56 7.59 2.89 9.18
C ASP A 56 6.21 2.91 9.87
N PHE A 57 5.30 3.76 9.40
CA PHE A 57 3.91 3.84 9.84
C PHE A 57 2.98 2.77 9.22
N SER A 58 3.52 1.85 8.42
CA SER A 58 2.71 0.78 7.83
C SER A 58 2.34 -0.29 8.86
N GLY A 59 1.12 -0.84 8.71
CA GLY A 59 0.68 -1.99 9.50
C GLY A 59 1.57 -3.23 9.34
N LEU A 60 2.31 -3.36 8.24
CA LEU A 60 3.30 -4.44 8.09
C LEU A 60 4.49 -4.27 9.04
N VAL A 61 4.97 -3.03 9.23
CA VAL A 61 6.09 -2.72 10.13
C VAL A 61 5.65 -2.73 11.59
N ASP A 62 4.48 -2.19 11.90
CA ASP A 62 3.91 -2.13 13.26
C ASP A 62 4.89 -1.55 14.29
N ALA A 63 5.49 -0.42 13.92
CA ALA A 63 6.44 0.26 14.79
C ALA A 63 5.75 0.69 16.10
N PRO A 64 6.39 0.52 17.27
CA PRO A 64 5.76 0.78 18.57
C PRO A 64 5.40 2.25 18.81
N TYR A 65 5.96 3.16 18.00
CA TYR A 65 5.67 4.60 18.03
C TYR A 65 4.60 5.01 17.00
N ALA A 66 4.24 4.13 16.06
CA ALA A 66 3.24 4.46 15.05
C ALA A 66 1.87 4.57 15.72
N VAL A 67 1.11 5.59 15.33
CA VAL A 67 -0.25 5.83 15.80
C VAL A 67 -1.21 5.76 14.62
N PRO A 68 -2.42 5.21 14.80
CA PRO A 68 -3.39 5.13 13.72
C PRO A 68 -3.84 6.53 13.27
N ASP A 69 -4.17 6.67 11.99
CA ASP A 69 -4.78 7.89 11.48
C ASP A 69 -6.26 7.96 11.90
N ASN A 70 -6.52 8.66 13.00
CA ASN A 70 -7.85 8.87 13.54
C ASN A 70 -8.78 9.64 12.58
N SER A 71 -8.25 10.43 11.64
CA SER A 71 -9.07 11.15 10.66
C SER A 71 -9.74 10.21 9.66
N LEU A 72 -9.15 9.03 9.45
CA LEU A 72 -9.69 7.94 8.65
C LEU A 72 -10.56 6.97 9.47
N GLY A 73 -10.71 7.22 10.78
CA GLY A 73 -11.44 6.35 11.71
C GLY A 73 -10.72 5.04 12.05
N LEU A 74 -9.42 4.94 11.74
CA LEU A 74 -8.62 3.76 12.06
C LEU A 74 -8.41 3.65 13.57
N LYS A 75 -8.65 2.47 14.12
CA LYS A 75 -8.46 2.17 15.56
C LYS A 75 -7.12 1.52 15.85
N SER A 76 -6.44 1.03 14.81
CA SER A 76 -5.14 0.38 14.90
C SER A 76 -4.33 0.67 13.64
N VAL A 77 -3.00 0.78 13.77
CA VAL A 77 -2.06 0.88 12.64
C VAL A 77 -2.11 -0.35 11.72
N ARG A 78 -2.66 -1.47 12.22
CA ARG A 78 -2.87 -2.70 11.44
C ARG A 78 -4.10 -2.62 10.54
N GLU A 79 -5.01 -1.66 10.72
CA GLU A 79 -6.17 -1.49 9.84
C GLU A 79 -5.75 -0.85 8.51
N ARG A 80 -6.45 -1.18 7.42
CA ARG A 80 -6.11 -0.72 6.06
C ARG A 80 -7.14 0.30 5.56
N ALA A 81 -6.66 1.38 4.97
CA ALA A 81 -7.46 2.34 4.23
C ALA A 81 -6.91 2.48 2.80
N PHE A 82 -7.77 2.43 1.79
CA PHE A 82 -7.37 2.69 0.41
C PHE A 82 -7.41 4.20 0.14
N LEU A 83 -6.26 4.77 -0.22
CA LEU A 83 -6.09 6.21 -0.42
C LEU A 83 -5.75 6.57 -1.88
N GLY A 84 -5.93 5.62 -2.81
CA GLY A 84 -5.64 5.81 -4.22
C GLY A 84 -6.65 6.71 -4.92
N ILE A 85 -6.19 7.43 -5.94
CA ILE A 85 -7.04 8.30 -6.77
C ILE A 85 -7.83 7.47 -7.79
N HIS A 86 -7.20 6.46 -8.38
CA HIS A 86 -7.82 5.60 -9.39
C HIS A 86 -8.29 4.27 -8.76
N GLU A 87 -9.58 4.20 -8.41
CA GLU A 87 -10.18 3.06 -7.71
C GLU A 87 -11.10 2.19 -8.56
N ASN A 88 -11.23 2.46 -9.87
CA ASN A 88 -12.15 1.72 -10.72
C ASN A 88 -11.69 0.26 -10.91
N VAL A 89 -12.66 -0.66 -10.89
CA VAL A 89 -12.43 -2.12 -10.95
C VAL A 89 -11.59 -2.55 -12.15
N GLU A 90 -11.74 -1.89 -13.30
CA GLU A 90 -10.98 -2.17 -14.52
C GLU A 90 -9.47 -1.90 -14.37
N VAL A 91 -9.09 -0.95 -13.50
CA VAL A 91 -7.69 -0.64 -13.19
C VAL A 91 -7.18 -1.50 -12.05
N LEU A 92 -7.97 -1.66 -10.99
CA LEU A 92 -7.52 -2.37 -9.79
C LEU A 92 -7.51 -3.89 -9.93
N SER A 93 -8.40 -4.48 -10.71
CA SER A 93 -8.45 -5.94 -10.91
C SER A 93 -7.14 -6.54 -11.44
N PRO A 94 -6.52 -6.03 -12.52
CA PRO A 94 -5.23 -6.54 -12.98
C PRO A 94 -4.10 -6.29 -11.97
N ILE A 95 -4.14 -5.19 -11.23
CA ILE A 95 -3.15 -4.85 -10.21
C ILE A 95 -3.24 -5.82 -9.01
N LYS A 96 -4.46 -6.14 -8.57
CA LYS A 96 -4.69 -7.14 -7.52
C LYS A 96 -4.09 -8.48 -7.91
N ARG A 97 -4.39 -8.98 -9.11
CA ARG A 97 -3.82 -10.23 -9.62
C ARG A 97 -2.29 -10.19 -9.69
N TYR A 98 -1.73 -9.06 -10.10
CA TYR A 98 -0.29 -8.85 -10.09
C TYR A 98 0.29 -8.96 -8.67
N LEU A 99 -0.28 -8.27 -7.68
CA LEU A 99 0.17 -8.36 -6.28
C LEU A 99 -0.03 -9.76 -5.68
N GLU A 100 -1.12 -10.45 -6.01
CA GLU A 100 -1.36 -11.85 -5.65
C GLU A 100 -0.28 -12.78 -6.23
N SER A 101 0.12 -12.57 -7.49
CA SER A 101 1.22 -13.32 -8.10
C SER A 101 2.59 -13.08 -7.44
N LYS A 102 2.72 -12.00 -6.66
CA LYS A 102 3.95 -11.63 -5.94
C LYS A 102 3.99 -12.11 -4.49
N LYS A 103 2.95 -12.84 -4.04
CA LYS A 103 2.85 -13.32 -2.66
C LYS A 103 4.09 -14.06 -2.18
N ASP A 104 4.53 -15.08 -2.93
CA ASP A 104 5.64 -15.93 -2.50
C ASP A 104 6.98 -15.16 -2.52
N GLU A 105 7.16 -14.24 -3.48
CA GLU A 105 8.32 -13.33 -3.52
C GLU A 105 8.37 -12.41 -2.29
N MET A 106 7.23 -11.88 -1.85
CA MET A 106 7.16 -11.06 -0.63
C MET A 106 7.50 -11.86 0.63
N TYR A 107 7.04 -13.11 0.71
CA TYR A 107 7.37 -13.99 1.83
C TYR A 107 8.85 -14.34 1.84
N ALA A 108 9.44 -14.57 0.67
CA ALA A 108 10.88 -14.79 0.55
C ALA A 108 11.68 -13.59 1.07
N VAL A 109 11.32 -12.35 0.68
CA VAL A 109 11.98 -11.13 1.17
C VAL A 109 11.97 -11.05 2.71
N ILE A 110 10.85 -11.36 3.35
CA ILE A 110 10.74 -11.36 4.83
C ILE A 110 11.59 -12.49 5.44
N ASN A 111 11.48 -13.70 4.88
CA ASN A 111 12.17 -14.88 5.40
C ASN A 111 13.69 -14.78 5.26
N ASP A 112 14.17 -14.18 4.18
CA ASP A 112 15.60 -14.01 3.87
C ASP A 112 16.23 -12.83 4.62
N CYS A 113 15.44 -11.92 5.19
CA CYS A 113 15.95 -10.81 5.97
C CYS A 113 16.56 -11.30 7.30
N LYS A 114 17.89 -11.30 7.38
CA LYS A 114 18.65 -11.81 8.54
C LYS A 114 18.48 -10.96 9.80
N SER A 115 18.16 -9.68 9.65
CA SER A 115 17.98 -8.74 10.76
C SER A 115 16.65 -8.90 11.49
N LEU A 116 15.67 -9.61 10.90
CA LEU A 116 14.38 -9.85 11.53
C LEU A 116 14.41 -11.09 12.41
N SER A 117 13.85 -10.97 13.61
CA SER A 117 13.63 -12.11 14.50
C SER A 117 12.58 -13.08 13.92
N LYS A 118 12.62 -14.36 14.31
CA LYS A 118 11.61 -15.34 13.88
C LYS A 118 10.18 -14.91 14.26
N PRO A 119 9.89 -14.43 15.49
CA PRO A 119 8.57 -13.90 15.82
C PRO A 119 8.13 -12.74 14.92
N THR A 120 9.03 -11.81 14.61
CA THR A 120 8.72 -10.67 13.71
C THR A 120 8.37 -11.16 12.31
N LYS A 121 9.13 -12.11 11.75
CA LYS A 121 8.84 -12.70 10.43
C LYS A 121 7.46 -13.34 10.39
N VAL A 122 7.12 -14.12 11.42
CA VAL A 122 5.79 -14.75 11.54
C VAL A 122 4.71 -13.68 11.59
N ALA A 123 4.85 -12.65 12.43
CA ALA A 123 3.86 -11.58 12.54
C ALA A 123 3.65 -10.82 11.22
N MET A 124 4.73 -10.53 10.49
CA MET A 124 4.66 -9.88 9.18
C MET A 124 3.95 -10.75 8.14
N ILE A 125 4.29 -12.04 8.06
CA ILE A 125 3.63 -12.99 7.13
C ILE A 125 2.15 -13.14 7.48
N THR A 126 1.81 -13.32 8.77
CA THR A 126 0.41 -13.39 9.21
C THR A 126 -0.36 -12.12 8.82
N TYR A 127 0.26 -10.95 8.94
CA TYR A 127 -0.36 -9.70 8.51
C TYR A 127 -0.61 -9.64 6.99
N LEU A 128 0.33 -10.12 6.17
CA LEU A 128 0.14 -10.20 4.72
C LEU A 128 -0.94 -11.21 4.34
N GLU A 129 -1.06 -12.34 5.05
CA GLU A 129 -2.12 -13.33 4.81
C GLU A 129 -3.52 -12.72 4.97
N THR A 130 -3.72 -11.76 5.88
CA THR A 130 -5.02 -11.05 5.99
C THR A 130 -5.41 -10.28 4.74
N PHE A 131 -4.46 -9.96 3.85
CA PHE A 131 -4.74 -9.40 2.53
C PHE A 131 -4.94 -10.49 1.47
N TYR A 132 -4.07 -11.51 1.44
CA TYR A 132 -4.08 -12.55 0.39
C TYR A 132 -5.17 -13.60 0.57
N SER A 133 -5.58 -13.87 1.80
CA SER A 133 -6.60 -14.85 2.18
C SER A 133 -7.45 -14.26 3.30
N PRO A 134 -8.27 -13.24 3.00
CA PRO A 134 -9.08 -12.58 4.00
C PRO A 134 -10.16 -13.53 4.53
N ASP A 135 -10.18 -13.76 5.84
CA ASP A 135 -11.27 -14.48 6.48
C ASP A 135 -12.56 -13.64 6.46
N ALA A 136 -13.72 -14.30 6.53
CA ALA A 136 -15.04 -13.65 6.55
C ALA A 136 -15.25 -12.64 7.69
N THR A 137 -14.37 -12.66 8.71
CA THR A 137 -14.39 -11.80 9.89
C THR A 137 -13.36 -10.68 9.87
N SER A 138 -12.46 -10.63 8.87
CA SER A 138 -11.54 -9.49 8.73
C SER A 138 -12.38 -8.22 8.58
N PRO A 139 -12.07 -7.13 9.32
CA PRO A 139 -12.71 -5.84 9.14
C PRO A 139 -12.73 -5.57 7.65
N ALA A 140 -13.94 -5.47 7.09
CA ALA A 140 -14.18 -5.52 5.67
C ALA A 140 -13.08 -4.76 4.94
N LEU A 141 -12.44 -5.39 3.95
CA LEU A 141 -11.54 -4.72 3.02
C LEU A 141 -12.24 -3.42 2.62
N HIS A 142 -11.87 -2.30 3.25
CA HIS A 142 -12.64 -1.07 3.09
C HIS A 142 -12.36 -0.60 1.67
N HIS A 143 -13.29 -0.99 0.79
CA HIS A 143 -13.56 -0.47 -0.54
C HIS A 143 -12.49 -0.58 -1.64
N ALA A 144 -11.30 -1.15 -1.40
CA ALA A 144 -10.25 -1.19 -2.42
C ALA A 144 -10.52 -2.15 -3.60
N PHE A 145 -11.09 -3.34 -3.37
CA PHE A 145 -11.06 -4.43 -4.36
C PHE A 145 -12.38 -5.20 -4.47
N LYS A 146 -13.53 -4.48 -4.45
CA LYS A 146 -14.82 -5.10 -4.77
C LYS A 146 -14.97 -5.35 -6.27
#